data_AF-A0A067EWN1-F1
#
_entry.id   AF-A0A067EWN1-F1
#
_cell.length_a   1.000
_cell.length_b   1.000
_cell.length_c   1.000
_cell.angle_alpha   90.00
_cell.angle_beta   90.00
_cell.angle_gamma   90.00
#
_symmetry.space_group_name_H-M   'P 1'
#
loop_
_entity.id
_entity.type
_entity.pdbx_description
1 polymer ?
#
loop_
_entity_poly.entity_id
_entity_poly.type
_entity_poly.pdbx_seq_one_letter_code
_entity_poly.pdbx_strand_id
1 'polypeptide(L)'
;MEKFVLQPSSSAHQLPLSGLTFAIKDIFDVDGHVTGFGNPDWARTHSAATSTAPAVLAVLSGGATSIGKTIMDEMAYSINGENKHYGTPTNPWAPDRVPGGSSSGSAVAVGAKLVDFSLGTDTGGSVRVPASYCGIFGFRPSHGAVSTAGVIPMAQSFDTVGWFAWDPKILNRVGRVLLQLPDDASLVRPSQVIFAEDCLQLSSIPSDRITQGLVKSVEKLFGDCRECDSWRLCEGQSS
;
A
#
# COMPACT_ATOMS: atom_id res chain seq x y z
N MET A 1 -18.03 -5.02 2.44
CA MET A 1 -17.70 -3.88 1.56
C MET A 1 -18.95 -3.04 1.45
N GLU A 2 -18.88 -1.78 1.85
CA GLU A 2 -19.92 -0.81 1.52
C GLU A 2 -19.75 -0.43 0.05
N LYS A 3 -20.80 -0.61 -0.76
CA LYS A 3 -20.72 -0.41 -2.21
C LYS A 3 -21.28 0.97 -2.55
N PHE A 4 -20.43 1.82 -3.08
CA PHE A 4 -20.79 3.07 -3.72
C PHE A 4 -19.77 3.33 -4.83
N VAL A 5 -20.13 4.19 -5.80
CA VAL A 5 -19.23 4.52 -6.90
C VAL A 5 -18.83 5.98 -6.80
N LEU A 6 -17.53 6.25 -6.68
CA LEU A 6 -16.99 7.59 -6.87
C LEU A 6 -16.40 7.68 -8.26
N GLN A 7 -16.97 8.58 -9.06
CA GLN A 7 -16.47 8.86 -10.40
C GLN A 7 -15.17 9.64 -10.33
N PRO A 8 -14.30 9.53 -11.34
CA PRO A 8 -13.11 10.37 -11.45
C PRO A 8 -13.47 11.86 -11.39
N SER A 9 -12.59 12.69 -10.82
CA SER A 9 -12.80 14.15 -10.76
C SER A 9 -12.74 14.81 -12.15
N SER A 10 -12.22 14.10 -13.16
CA SER A 10 -12.11 14.57 -14.54
C SER A 10 -12.28 13.38 -15.51
N SER A 11 -12.99 13.61 -16.62
CA SER A 11 -13.22 12.63 -17.68
C SER A 11 -12.14 12.62 -18.77
N ALA A 12 -11.02 13.32 -18.57
CA ALA A 12 -9.93 13.36 -19.54
C ALA A 12 -9.34 11.95 -19.75
N HIS A 13 -9.39 11.46 -21.00
CA HIS A 13 -8.95 10.11 -21.37
C HIS A 13 -7.44 9.84 -21.19
N GLN A 14 -6.64 10.84 -20.80
CA GLN A 14 -5.18 10.74 -20.68
C GLN A 14 -4.66 10.82 -19.23
N LEU A 15 -5.52 10.69 -18.22
CA LEU A 15 -5.04 10.73 -16.84
C LEU A 15 -4.28 9.43 -16.46
N PRO A 16 -3.31 9.50 -15.54
CA PRO A 16 -2.40 8.39 -15.24
C PRO A 16 -3.07 7.11 -14.75
N LEU A 17 -4.31 7.17 -14.25
CA LEU A 17 -5.09 6.04 -13.71
C LEU A 17 -6.43 5.85 -14.45
N SER A 18 -6.62 6.49 -15.60
CA SER A 18 -7.84 6.33 -16.40
C SER A 18 -8.14 4.87 -16.69
N GLY A 19 -9.40 4.49 -16.48
CA GLY A 19 -9.90 3.13 -16.69
C GLY A 19 -9.59 2.13 -15.57
N LEU A 20 -8.86 2.56 -14.52
CA LEU A 20 -8.60 1.72 -13.36
C LEU A 20 -9.69 1.88 -12.29
N THR A 21 -9.98 0.79 -11.60
CA THR A 21 -10.89 0.72 -10.46
C THR A 21 -10.13 0.55 -9.16
N PHE A 22 -10.65 1.12 -8.07
CA PHE A 22 -10.04 0.94 -6.76
C PHE A 22 -11.03 0.85 -5.61
N ALA A 23 -10.55 0.29 -4.49
CA ALA A 23 -11.28 0.23 -3.24
C ALA A 23 -10.57 1.04 -2.14
N ILE A 24 -11.34 1.56 -1.19
CA ILE A 24 -10.86 2.44 -0.12
C ILE A 24 -10.98 1.70 1.22
N LYS A 25 -9.90 1.60 2.01
CA LYS A 25 -10.02 1.10 3.39
C LYS A 25 -10.98 1.97 4.19
N ASP A 26 -11.83 1.38 5.04
CA ASP A 26 -12.80 2.11 5.88
C ASP A 26 -12.19 2.90 7.07
N ILE A 27 -11.09 3.60 6.78
CA ILE A 27 -10.38 4.53 7.66
C ILE A 27 -10.19 5.90 6.99
N PHE A 28 -10.41 5.97 5.67
CA PHE A 28 -10.34 7.19 4.89
C PHE A 28 -11.71 7.85 4.80
N ASP A 29 -11.72 9.15 5.03
CA ASP A 29 -12.87 10.01 4.82
C ASP A 29 -13.24 10.09 3.35
N VAL A 30 -14.54 10.00 3.11
CA VAL A 30 -15.20 10.17 1.81
C VAL A 30 -16.39 11.07 2.06
N ASP A 31 -16.45 12.18 1.31
CA ASP A 31 -17.50 13.18 1.46
C ASP A 31 -18.90 12.54 1.43
N GLY A 32 -19.76 12.95 2.37
CA GLY A 32 -21.11 12.44 2.52
C GLY A 32 -21.22 11.02 3.10
N HIS A 33 -20.11 10.34 3.41
CA HIS A 33 -20.12 8.99 3.98
C HIS A 33 -19.52 8.98 5.39
N VAL A 34 -20.08 8.15 6.27
CA VAL A 34 -19.47 7.88 7.58
C VAL A 34 -18.22 7.02 7.37
N THR A 35 -17.13 7.36 8.07
CA THR A 35 -15.93 6.52 8.12
C THR A 35 -16.06 5.57 9.31
N GLY A 36 -16.18 4.27 9.05
CA GLY A 36 -16.60 3.31 10.06
C GLY A 36 -15.49 2.79 10.96
N PHE A 37 -14.22 2.95 10.57
CA PHE A 37 -13.05 2.52 11.33
C PHE A 37 -13.08 1.04 11.75
N GLY A 38 -13.79 0.20 10.99
CA GLY A 38 -14.00 -1.20 11.33
C GLY A 38 -14.78 -1.43 12.64
N ASN A 39 -15.48 -0.41 13.19
CA ASN A 39 -16.25 -0.52 14.44
C ASN A 39 -17.67 0.07 14.29
N PRO A 40 -18.75 -0.67 14.56
CA PRO A 40 -20.12 -0.19 14.36
C PRO A 40 -20.53 0.93 15.35
N ASP A 41 -19.98 0.96 16.56
CA ASP A 41 -20.24 2.03 17.52
C ASP A 41 -19.54 3.32 17.14
N TRP A 42 -18.33 3.22 16.57
CA TRP A 42 -17.65 4.36 15.95
C TRP A 42 -18.53 4.95 14.85
N ALA A 43 -18.97 4.12 13.90
CA ALA A 43 -19.83 4.57 12.80
C ALA A 43 -21.15 5.19 13.31
N ARG A 44 -21.76 4.64 14.37
CA ARG A 44 -23.00 5.17 14.94
C ARG A 44 -22.84 6.52 15.63
N THR A 45 -21.65 6.81 16.17
CA THR A 45 -21.39 8.00 17.00
C THR A 45 -20.76 9.16 16.22
N HIS A 46 -20.28 8.91 15.00
CA HIS A 46 -19.63 9.91 14.16
C HIS A 46 -20.51 10.30 12.98
N SER A 47 -20.49 11.58 12.63
CA SER A 47 -21.19 12.09 11.44
C SER A 47 -20.48 11.68 10.16
N ALA A 48 -21.18 11.78 9.04
CA ALA A 48 -20.55 11.68 7.72
C ALA A 48 -19.42 12.72 7.58
N ALA A 49 -18.37 12.35 6.86
CA ALA A 49 -17.29 13.26 6.54
C ALA A 49 -17.80 14.39 5.63
N THR A 50 -17.27 15.60 5.84
CA THR A 50 -17.59 16.80 5.04
C THR A 50 -16.59 17.05 3.92
N SER A 51 -15.59 16.17 3.79
CA SER A 51 -14.59 16.22 2.73
C SER A 51 -14.00 14.82 2.51
N THR A 52 -13.50 14.58 1.31
CA THR A 52 -12.80 13.34 0.97
C THR A 52 -11.31 13.49 1.27
N ALA A 53 -10.70 12.45 1.83
CA ALA A 53 -9.26 12.42 2.15
C ALA A 53 -8.41 12.78 0.92
N PRO A 54 -7.36 13.63 1.04
CA PRO A 54 -6.55 14.04 -0.11
C PRO A 54 -5.91 12.88 -0.88
N ALA A 55 -5.54 11.79 -0.21
CA ALA A 55 -5.02 10.60 -0.88
C ALA A 55 -6.07 9.93 -1.79
N VAL A 56 -7.34 9.89 -1.37
CA VAL A 56 -8.46 9.39 -2.18
C VAL A 56 -8.74 10.36 -3.34
N LEU A 57 -8.79 11.67 -3.07
CA LEU A 57 -8.98 12.69 -4.10
C LEU A 57 -7.86 12.67 -5.16
N ALA A 58 -6.61 12.42 -4.77
CA ALA A 58 -5.49 12.35 -5.69
C ALA A 58 -5.69 11.24 -6.74
N VAL A 59 -6.08 10.03 -6.33
CA VAL A 59 -6.31 8.93 -7.27
C VAL A 59 -7.58 9.10 -8.10
N LEU A 60 -8.63 9.70 -7.55
CA LEU A 60 -9.83 10.10 -8.31
C LEU A 60 -9.49 11.16 -9.37
N SER A 61 -8.67 12.14 -9.01
CA SER A 61 -8.20 13.19 -9.93
C SER A 61 -7.21 12.64 -10.96
N GLY A 62 -6.52 11.54 -10.62
CA GLY A 62 -5.72 10.74 -11.54
C GLY A 62 -6.54 9.88 -12.51
N GLY A 63 -7.87 9.91 -12.48
CA GLY A 63 -8.72 9.20 -13.44
C GLY A 63 -9.27 7.85 -12.97
N ALA A 64 -8.96 7.42 -11.73
CA ALA A 64 -9.45 6.15 -11.19
C ALA A 64 -10.90 6.26 -10.72
N THR A 65 -11.64 5.14 -10.77
CA THR A 65 -13.02 5.04 -10.27
C THR A 65 -13.03 4.23 -8.97
N SER A 66 -13.61 4.77 -7.89
CA SER A 66 -13.77 3.98 -6.66
C SER A 66 -15.03 3.12 -6.75
N ILE A 67 -14.96 1.88 -6.27
CA ILE A 67 -16.11 0.97 -6.18
C ILE A 67 -16.58 0.72 -4.73
N GLY A 68 -16.07 1.49 -3.77
CA GLY A 68 -16.56 1.53 -2.39
C GLY A 68 -15.50 1.30 -1.33
N LYS A 69 -15.98 1.07 -0.10
CA LYS A 69 -15.16 0.92 1.11
C LYS A 69 -15.00 -0.54 1.54
N THR A 70 -13.78 -0.93 1.86
CA THR A 70 -13.41 -2.28 2.30
C THR A 70 -13.45 -2.41 3.81
N ILE A 71 -13.76 -3.62 4.27
CA ILE A 71 -13.63 -3.98 5.69
C ILE A 71 -12.16 -4.00 6.11
N MET A 72 -11.94 -3.79 7.39
CA MET A 72 -10.61 -3.72 8.02
C MET A 72 -10.69 -4.28 9.44
N ASP A 73 -9.52 -4.51 10.05
CA ASP A 73 -9.49 -4.79 11.49
C ASP A 73 -10.03 -3.59 12.27
N GLU A 74 -10.74 -3.90 13.34
CA GLU A 74 -11.35 -2.91 14.21
C GLU A 74 -10.31 -1.90 14.72
N MET A 75 -10.59 -0.61 14.52
CA MET A 75 -9.72 0.50 14.91
C MET A 75 -8.28 0.41 14.37
N ALA A 76 -8.10 -0.32 13.27
CA ALA A 76 -6.80 -0.67 12.69
C ALA A 76 -5.84 -1.43 13.63
N TYR A 77 -6.30 -1.88 14.81
CA TYR A 77 -5.46 -2.41 15.89
C TYR A 77 -5.33 -3.94 15.85
N SER A 78 -4.89 -4.46 14.70
CA SER A 78 -4.52 -5.87 14.50
C SER A 78 -3.75 -6.03 13.18
N ILE A 79 -3.19 -7.22 12.99
CA ILE A 79 -2.51 -7.64 11.76
C ILE A 79 -3.07 -8.94 11.18
N ASN A 80 -4.12 -9.51 11.78
CA ASN A 80 -4.70 -10.77 11.32
C ASN A 80 -5.66 -10.58 10.14
N GLY A 81 -6.39 -9.47 10.08
CA GLY A 81 -7.43 -9.26 9.07
C GLY A 81 -8.82 -9.75 9.47
N GLU A 82 -9.03 -10.01 10.75
CA GLU A 82 -10.28 -10.49 11.34
C GLU A 82 -11.04 -9.36 12.01
N ASN A 83 -12.34 -9.26 11.74
CA ASN A 83 -13.22 -8.28 12.37
C ASN A 83 -14.44 -8.99 12.97
N LYS A 84 -14.67 -8.83 14.28
CA LYS A 84 -15.78 -9.48 14.99
C LYS A 84 -17.16 -9.03 14.49
N HIS A 85 -17.28 -7.81 14.01
CA HIS A 85 -18.54 -7.18 13.62
C HIS A 85 -18.88 -7.43 12.16
N TYR A 86 -17.87 -7.37 11.29
CA TYR A 86 -18.06 -7.44 9.84
C TYR A 86 -17.53 -8.72 9.20
N GLY A 87 -16.94 -9.61 9.99
CA GLY A 87 -16.33 -10.86 9.55
C GLY A 87 -14.93 -10.69 8.96
N THR A 88 -14.37 -11.81 8.53
CA THR A 88 -13.03 -11.90 7.92
C THR A 88 -13.20 -12.14 6.42
N PRO A 89 -12.62 -11.30 5.54
CA PRO A 89 -12.65 -11.57 4.11
C PRO A 89 -11.78 -12.78 3.77
N THR A 90 -12.28 -13.69 2.92
CA THR A 90 -11.55 -14.91 2.54
C THR A 90 -10.27 -14.58 1.79
N ASN A 91 -9.14 -15.13 2.23
CA ASN A 91 -7.87 -14.97 1.53
C ASN A 91 -7.92 -15.70 0.17
N PRO A 92 -7.74 -15.00 -0.97
CA PRO A 92 -7.88 -15.59 -2.30
C PRO A 92 -6.79 -16.62 -2.63
N TRP A 93 -5.64 -16.59 -1.94
CA TRP A 93 -4.52 -17.51 -2.15
C TRP A 93 -4.47 -18.67 -1.15
N ALA A 94 -5.18 -18.54 -0.03
CA ALA A 94 -5.26 -19.56 0.99
C ALA A 94 -6.59 -19.44 1.75
N PRO A 95 -7.72 -19.94 1.19
CA PRO A 95 -9.06 -19.69 1.73
C PRO A 95 -9.28 -20.08 3.21
N ASP A 96 -8.53 -21.06 3.71
CA ASP A 96 -8.58 -21.53 5.10
C ASP A 96 -7.62 -20.78 6.04
N ARG A 97 -7.01 -19.68 5.57
CA ARG A 97 -6.06 -18.86 6.32
C ARG A 97 -6.52 -17.41 6.35
N VAL A 98 -6.05 -16.68 7.37
CA VAL A 98 -6.34 -15.26 7.49
C VAL A 98 -5.71 -14.47 6.33
N PRO A 99 -6.35 -13.38 5.86
CA PRO A 99 -5.83 -12.55 4.79
C PRO A 99 -4.71 -11.60 5.24
N GLY A 100 -4.48 -11.47 6.55
CA GLY A 100 -3.63 -10.43 7.13
C GLY A 100 -4.39 -9.11 7.24
N GLY A 101 -3.89 -8.19 8.06
CA GLY A 101 -4.53 -6.93 8.36
C GLY A 101 -3.54 -5.84 8.77
N SER A 102 -3.98 -4.63 9.13
CA SER A 102 -5.40 -4.26 9.28
C SER A 102 -6.12 -3.91 7.98
N SER A 103 -5.43 -3.82 6.84
CA SER A 103 -6.06 -3.50 5.54
C SER A 103 -6.55 -4.75 4.80
N SER A 104 -7.22 -5.67 5.52
CA SER A 104 -7.59 -7.00 5.01
C SER A 104 -8.48 -6.96 3.78
N GLY A 105 -9.59 -6.21 3.83
CA GLY A 105 -10.49 -6.10 2.69
C GLY A 105 -9.84 -5.40 1.48
N SER A 106 -8.92 -4.45 1.71
CA SER A 106 -8.15 -3.80 0.64
C SER A 106 -7.26 -4.80 -0.10
N ALA A 107 -6.55 -5.66 0.63
CA ALA A 107 -5.69 -6.68 0.03
C ALA A 107 -6.50 -7.78 -0.65
N VAL A 108 -7.56 -8.29 0.00
CA VAL A 108 -8.42 -9.32 -0.59
C VAL A 108 -9.11 -8.81 -1.86
N ALA A 109 -9.57 -7.56 -1.91
CA ALA A 109 -10.19 -7.01 -3.11
C ALA A 109 -9.23 -7.01 -4.32
N VAL A 110 -7.95 -6.70 -4.10
CA VAL A 110 -6.93 -6.74 -5.15
C VAL A 110 -6.53 -8.18 -5.47
N GLY A 111 -6.29 -9.02 -4.46
CA GLY A 111 -5.89 -10.42 -4.64
C GLY A 111 -6.95 -11.26 -5.36
N ALA A 112 -8.23 -10.96 -5.11
CA ALA A 112 -9.37 -11.57 -5.79
C ALA A 112 -9.71 -10.89 -7.13
N LYS A 113 -8.92 -9.88 -7.56
CA LYS A 113 -9.10 -9.12 -8.81
C LYS A 113 -10.49 -8.46 -8.93
N LEU A 114 -11.05 -8.03 -7.80
CA LEU A 114 -12.29 -7.25 -7.77
C LEU A 114 -12.03 -5.78 -8.10
N VAL A 115 -10.79 -5.32 -7.92
CA VAL A 115 -10.29 -3.99 -8.27
C VAL A 115 -8.85 -4.08 -8.77
N ASP A 116 -8.43 -3.06 -9.54
CA ASP A 116 -7.06 -2.97 -10.05
C ASP A 116 -6.04 -2.62 -8.96
N PHE A 117 -6.45 -1.76 -8.02
CA PHE A 117 -5.64 -1.37 -6.86
C PHE A 117 -6.53 -1.02 -5.65
N SER A 118 -5.93 -0.82 -4.48
CA SER A 118 -6.67 -0.34 -3.32
C SER A 118 -5.81 0.51 -2.41
N LEU A 119 -6.44 1.37 -1.60
CA LEU A 119 -5.78 2.17 -0.58
C LEU A 119 -5.89 1.49 0.79
N GLY A 120 -4.85 1.65 1.60
CA GLY A 120 -4.76 1.15 2.96
C GLY A 120 -3.88 2.04 3.84
N THR A 121 -3.69 1.62 5.07
CA THR A 121 -2.81 2.31 6.03
C THR A 121 -1.86 1.30 6.66
N ASP A 122 -0.65 1.73 6.98
CA ASP A 122 0.41 0.91 7.59
C ASP A 122 1.06 1.67 8.74
N THR A 123 0.79 1.20 9.96
CA THR A 123 1.40 1.69 11.20
C THR A 123 2.48 0.72 11.67
N GLY A 124 2.14 -0.57 11.74
CA GLY A 124 3.04 -1.66 12.17
C GLY A 124 3.17 -2.81 11.17
N GLY A 125 2.66 -2.65 9.95
CA GLY A 125 2.62 -3.72 8.95
C GLY A 125 1.32 -3.81 8.15
N SER A 126 0.36 -2.92 8.42
CA SER A 126 -1.03 -3.06 7.93
C SER A 126 -1.23 -2.92 6.42
N VAL A 127 -0.19 -2.62 5.65
CA VAL A 127 -0.15 -2.82 4.19
C VAL A 127 0.73 -4.01 3.83
N ARG A 128 1.93 -4.11 4.41
CA ARG A 128 2.92 -5.13 4.03
C ARG A 128 2.49 -6.56 4.39
N VAL A 129 1.90 -6.77 5.57
CA VAL A 129 1.43 -8.09 6.04
C VAL A 129 0.31 -8.64 5.14
N PRO A 130 -0.81 -7.93 4.94
CA PRO A 130 -1.88 -8.45 4.07
C PRO A 130 -1.46 -8.56 2.61
N ALA A 131 -0.53 -7.72 2.13
CA ALA A 131 0.03 -7.89 0.79
C ALA A 131 0.78 -9.22 0.65
N SER A 132 1.62 -9.55 1.62
CA SER A 132 2.34 -10.82 1.67
C SER A 132 1.39 -12.01 1.73
N TYR A 133 0.38 -11.97 2.60
CA TYR A 133 -0.54 -13.10 2.81
C TYR A 133 -1.49 -13.31 1.63
N CYS A 134 -1.92 -12.23 0.97
CA CYS A 134 -2.77 -12.28 -0.22
C CYS A 134 -1.98 -12.35 -1.53
N GLY A 135 -0.66 -12.56 -1.50
CA GLY A 135 0.16 -12.77 -2.71
C GLY A 135 0.16 -11.60 -3.70
N ILE A 136 0.11 -10.36 -3.20
CA ILE A 136 0.06 -9.13 -4.01
C ILE A 136 1.17 -8.15 -3.64
N PHE A 137 1.34 -7.11 -4.44
CA PHE A 137 2.23 -6.02 -4.10
C PHE A 137 1.55 -5.05 -3.14
N GLY A 138 2.26 -4.66 -2.08
CA GLY A 138 1.87 -3.60 -1.16
C GLY A 138 3.03 -2.63 -0.97
N PHE A 139 2.76 -1.34 -1.06
CA PHE A 139 3.76 -0.29 -0.88
C PHE A 139 3.44 0.57 0.33
N ARG A 140 4.39 0.61 1.27
CA ARG A 140 4.41 1.57 2.36
C ARG A 140 5.46 2.64 2.03
N PRO A 141 5.08 3.90 1.75
CA PRO A 141 6.05 4.95 1.49
C PRO A 141 6.83 5.35 2.75
N SER A 142 7.84 6.21 2.56
CA SER A 142 8.44 6.95 3.67
C SER A 142 7.37 7.71 4.46
N HIS A 143 7.57 7.83 5.77
CA HIS A 143 6.64 8.53 6.64
C HIS A 143 6.47 10.00 6.18
N GLY A 144 5.23 10.49 6.16
CA GLY A 144 4.89 11.84 5.71
C GLY A 144 4.92 12.08 4.19
N ALA A 145 5.33 11.10 3.36
CA ALA A 145 5.40 11.28 1.91
C ALA A 145 4.02 11.40 1.24
N VAL A 146 2.98 10.82 1.86
CA VAL A 146 1.58 10.96 1.44
C VAL A 146 0.79 11.51 2.62
N SER A 147 -0.04 12.52 2.37
CA SER A 147 -0.87 13.14 3.40
C SER A 147 -1.81 12.13 4.07
N THR A 148 -1.82 12.14 5.41
CA THR A 148 -2.76 11.39 6.25
C THR A 148 -3.98 12.22 6.66
N ALA A 149 -4.16 13.41 6.09
CA ALA A 149 -5.38 14.20 6.32
C ALA A 149 -6.63 13.41 5.87
N GLY A 150 -7.70 13.46 6.64
CA GLY A 150 -8.90 12.65 6.40
C GLY A 150 -8.68 11.14 6.59
N VAL A 151 -7.63 10.74 7.32
CA VAL A 151 -7.44 9.36 7.78
C VAL A 151 -7.60 9.36 9.30
N ILE A 152 -8.49 8.50 9.82
CA ILE A 152 -8.65 8.35 11.27
C ILE A 152 -7.32 7.84 11.85
N PRO A 153 -6.73 8.54 12.83
CA PRO A 153 -5.42 8.16 13.36
C PRO A 153 -5.51 6.91 14.25
N MET A 154 -4.54 6.01 14.10
CA MET A 154 -4.31 4.90 15.03
C MET A 154 -3.13 5.24 15.95
N ALA A 155 -1.98 5.59 15.36
CA ALA A 155 -0.81 6.08 16.07
C ALA A 155 -0.09 7.09 15.16
N GLN A 156 -0.47 8.36 15.27
CA GLN A 156 -0.14 9.43 14.30
C GLN A 156 1.33 9.49 13.90
N SER A 157 2.25 9.30 14.85
CA SER A 157 3.71 9.34 14.60
C SER A 157 4.25 8.16 13.77
N PHE A 158 3.43 7.14 13.51
CA PHE A 158 3.79 5.93 12.76
C PHE A 158 2.89 5.72 11.53
N ASP A 159 1.69 6.28 11.54
CA ASP A 159 0.69 6.09 10.49
C ASP A 159 1.19 6.53 9.12
N THR A 160 0.97 5.69 8.12
CA THR A 160 1.32 5.97 6.72
C THR A 160 0.20 5.51 5.80
N VAL A 161 -0.16 6.31 4.79
CA VAL A 161 -1.01 5.87 3.68
C VAL A 161 -0.20 4.97 2.75
N GLY A 162 -0.71 3.78 2.45
CA GLY A 162 -0.11 2.88 1.48
C GLY A 162 -1.15 2.35 0.49
N TRP A 163 -0.68 1.57 -0.47
CA TRP A 163 -1.54 1.03 -1.52
C TRP A 163 -1.12 -0.36 -1.97
N PHE A 164 -2.05 -1.04 -2.62
CA PHE A 164 -1.90 -2.41 -3.11
C PHE A 164 -2.19 -2.48 -4.61
N ALA A 165 -1.52 -3.38 -5.33
CA ALA A 165 -1.88 -3.72 -6.70
C ALA A 165 -1.46 -5.16 -7.03
N TRP A 166 -2.14 -5.78 -8.00
CA TRP A 166 -1.74 -7.08 -8.54
C TRP A 166 -0.57 -6.95 -9.54
N ASP A 167 -0.54 -5.84 -10.29
CA ASP A 167 0.49 -5.54 -11.29
C ASP A 167 1.46 -4.47 -10.74
N PRO A 168 2.79 -4.71 -10.74
CA PRO A 168 3.78 -3.71 -10.30
C PRO A 168 3.75 -2.41 -11.13
N LYS A 169 3.30 -2.45 -12.38
CA LYS A 169 3.10 -1.24 -13.21
C LYS A 169 1.96 -0.39 -12.67
N ILE A 170 0.86 -1.02 -12.24
CA ILE A 170 -0.26 -0.32 -11.60
C ILE A 170 0.19 0.24 -10.25
N LEU A 171 0.92 -0.55 -9.45
CA LEU A 171 1.51 -0.09 -8.19
C LEU A 171 2.36 1.17 -8.39
N ASN A 172 3.18 1.20 -9.44
CA ASN A 172 4.02 2.35 -9.79
C ASN A 172 3.20 3.55 -10.25
N ARG A 173 2.19 3.37 -11.12
CA ARG A 173 1.31 4.46 -11.58
C ARG A 173 0.59 5.14 -10.41
N VAL A 174 0.05 4.34 -9.49
CA VAL A 174 -0.59 4.85 -8.25
C VAL A 174 0.44 5.61 -7.41
N GLY A 175 1.65 5.07 -7.28
CA GLY A 175 2.75 5.73 -6.58
C GLY A 175 3.12 7.09 -7.17
N ARG A 176 3.21 7.24 -8.51
CA ARG A 176 3.51 8.54 -9.14
C ARG A 176 2.45 9.58 -8.81
N VAL A 177 1.17 9.19 -8.80
CA VAL A 177 0.06 10.09 -8.43
C VAL A 177 0.11 10.47 -6.94
N LEU A 178 0.24 9.50 -6.04
CA LEU A 178 0.19 9.76 -4.60
C LEU A 178 1.42 10.51 -4.08
N LEU A 179 2.60 10.21 -4.64
CA LEU A 179 3.86 10.87 -4.28
C LEU A 179 4.10 12.16 -5.08
N GLN A 180 3.19 12.52 -5.99
CA GLN A 180 3.30 13.69 -6.87
C GLN A 180 4.65 13.75 -7.60
N LEU A 181 5.12 12.59 -8.07
CA LEU A 181 6.40 12.52 -8.77
C LEU A 181 6.26 13.12 -10.16
N PRO A 182 7.22 13.95 -10.61
CA PRO A 182 7.25 14.44 -11.98
C PRO A 182 7.20 13.29 -13.01
N ASP A 183 6.54 13.52 -14.14
CA ASP A 183 6.48 12.52 -15.22
C ASP A 183 7.87 12.22 -15.79
N ASP A 184 8.76 13.21 -15.76
CA ASP A 184 10.15 13.12 -16.19
C ASP A 184 11.12 12.75 -15.06
N ALA A 185 10.62 12.42 -13.86
CA ALA A 185 11.46 12.03 -12.73
C ALA A 185 12.34 10.85 -13.15
N SER A 186 13.59 11.18 -13.44
CA SER A 186 14.58 10.21 -13.86
C SER A 186 14.88 9.28 -12.69
N LEU A 187 15.12 8.01 -13.01
CA LEU A 187 15.65 7.08 -12.04
C LEU A 187 16.97 7.66 -11.52
N VAL A 188 16.97 8.10 -10.26
CA VAL A 188 18.20 8.50 -9.58
C VAL A 188 19.09 7.27 -9.55
N ARG A 189 20.23 7.33 -10.25
CA ARG A 189 21.19 6.24 -10.20
C ARG A 189 21.72 6.14 -8.78
N PRO A 190 21.60 4.99 -8.11
CA PRO A 190 22.17 4.81 -6.79
C PRO A 190 23.69 4.96 -6.90
N SER A 191 24.28 5.81 -6.08
CA SER A 191 25.75 5.92 -5.96
C SER A 191 26.34 4.76 -5.17
N GLN A 192 25.52 4.09 -4.35
CA GLN A 192 25.91 2.99 -3.51
C GLN A 192 24.70 2.08 -3.27
N VAL A 193 24.96 0.78 -3.10
CA VAL A 193 24.00 -0.20 -2.60
C VAL A 193 24.59 -0.82 -1.35
N ILE A 194 23.81 -0.83 -0.27
CA ILE A 194 24.23 -1.37 1.03
C ILE A 194 23.38 -2.61 1.29
N PHE A 195 24.04 -3.71 1.62
CA PHE A 195 23.38 -4.94 2.06
C PHE A 195 23.45 -5.02 3.59
N ALA A 196 22.30 -5.20 4.22
CA ALA A 196 22.22 -5.50 5.66
C ALA A 196 22.53 -6.99 5.85
N GLU A 197 23.82 -7.32 6.03
CA GLU A 197 24.28 -8.71 6.12
C GLU A 197 23.64 -9.47 7.28
N ASP A 198 23.46 -8.80 8.41
CA ASP A 198 22.76 -9.31 9.59
C ASP A 198 21.33 -9.78 9.24
N CYS A 199 20.60 -9.01 8.45
CA CYS A 199 19.28 -9.39 7.95
C CYS A 199 19.35 -10.56 6.97
N LEU A 200 20.35 -10.58 6.08
CA LEU A 200 20.52 -11.66 5.10
C LEU A 200 20.85 -12.99 5.77
N GLN A 201 21.62 -12.99 6.86
CA GLN A 201 21.95 -14.18 7.65
C GLN A 201 20.71 -14.81 8.31
N LEU A 202 19.61 -14.07 8.48
CA LEU A 202 18.34 -14.62 8.98
C LEU A 202 17.55 -15.39 7.91
N SER A 203 17.96 -15.28 6.64
CA SER A 203 17.31 -15.98 5.53
C SER A 203 17.72 -17.44 5.47
N SER A 204 16.78 -18.31 5.08
CA SER A 204 17.08 -19.71 4.74
C SER A 204 17.78 -19.85 3.37
N ILE A 205 17.82 -18.78 2.57
CA ILE A 205 18.52 -18.72 1.29
C ILE A 205 19.94 -18.18 1.53
N PRO A 206 21.00 -18.81 1.00
CA PRO A 206 22.38 -18.32 1.10
C PRO A 206 22.53 -16.85 0.68
N SER A 207 23.23 -16.05 1.48
CA SER A 207 23.37 -14.60 1.27
C SER A 207 23.98 -14.25 -0.08
N ASP A 208 24.94 -15.04 -0.57
CA ASP A 208 25.56 -14.88 -1.89
C ASP A 208 24.54 -14.96 -3.03
N ARG A 209 23.58 -15.90 -2.96
CA ARG A 209 22.51 -16.01 -3.95
C ARG A 209 21.58 -14.81 -3.92
N ILE A 210 21.23 -14.32 -2.73
CA ILE A 210 20.37 -13.14 -2.57
C ILE A 210 21.08 -11.92 -3.14
N THR A 211 22.31 -11.66 -2.69
CA THR A 211 23.13 -10.53 -3.13
C THR A 211 23.36 -10.58 -4.64
N GLN A 212 23.70 -11.72 -5.21
CA GLN A 212 23.91 -11.85 -6.67
C GLN A 212 22.63 -11.57 -7.47
N GLY A 213 21.46 -12.02 -6.99
CA GLY A 213 20.17 -11.71 -7.60
C GLY A 213 19.84 -10.22 -7.55
N LEU A 214 20.13 -9.57 -6.42
CA LEU A 214 19.93 -8.13 -6.25
C LEU A 214 20.88 -7.32 -7.13
N VAL A 215 22.17 -7.66 -7.17
CA VAL A 215 23.17 -7.00 -8.03
C VAL A 215 22.75 -7.07 -9.50
N LYS A 216 22.41 -8.26 -10.01
CA LYS A 216 21.92 -8.42 -11.39
C LYS A 216 20.68 -7.57 -11.69
N SER A 217 19.80 -7.41 -10.70
CA SER A 217 18.60 -6.60 -10.85
C SER A 217 18.92 -5.11 -10.91
N VAL A 218 19.86 -4.64 -10.07
CA VAL A 218 20.38 -3.26 -10.09
C VAL A 218 21.09 -2.99 -11.43
N GLU A 219 21.99 -3.87 -11.86
CA GLU A 219 22.70 -3.74 -13.14
C GLU A 219 21.74 -3.68 -14.33
N LYS A 220 20.68 -4.49 -14.30
CA LYS A 220 19.63 -4.48 -15.34
C LYS A 220 18.86 -3.15 -15.37
N LEU A 221 18.64 -2.52 -14.23
CA LEU A 221 17.85 -1.30 -14.11
C LEU A 221 18.67 -0.02 -14.36
N PHE A 222 19.93 0.01 -13.92
CA PHE A 222 20.75 1.22 -13.88
C PHE A 222 21.99 1.14 -14.79
N GLY A 223 22.27 -0.01 -15.39
CA GLY A 223 23.48 -0.29 -16.16
C GLY A 223 24.60 -0.88 -15.31
N ASP A 224 25.70 -1.25 -15.98
CA ASP A 224 26.87 -1.88 -15.38
C ASP A 224 27.60 -0.87 -14.45
N CYS A 225 27.53 -1.06 -13.13
CA CYS A 225 28.12 -0.17 -12.12
C CYS A 225 29.61 -0.46 -11.93
N ARG A 226 30.41 -0.39 -13.01
CA ARG A 226 31.87 -0.67 -12.97
C ARG A 226 32.72 0.47 -12.40
N GLU A 227 32.15 1.65 -12.15
CA GLU A 227 32.85 2.81 -11.56
C GLU A 227 32.70 2.93 -10.04
N CYS A 228 31.95 2.04 -9.39
CA CYS A 228 31.84 2.00 -7.93
C CYS A 228 32.90 1.04 -7.35
N ASP A 229 34.09 1.55 -7.08
CA ASP A 229 35.20 0.85 -6.38
C ASP A 229 34.87 0.43 -4.92
N SER A 230 33.60 0.37 -4.53
CA SER A 230 33.18 -0.11 -3.21
C SER A 230 31.73 -0.59 -3.19
N TRP A 231 31.49 -1.79 -3.71
CA TRP A 231 30.51 -2.67 -3.07
C TRP A 231 31.05 -3.10 -1.71
N ARG A 232 31.25 -2.15 -0.79
CA ARG A 232 31.64 -2.46 0.59
C ARG A 232 30.40 -3.00 1.28
N LEU A 233 30.42 -4.32 1.46
CA LEU A 233 29.77 -4.99 2.57
C LEU A 233 30.17 -4.23 3.84
N CYS A 234 29.22 -3.54 4.47
CA CYS A 234 29.44 -3.02 5.80
C CYS A 234 29.30 -4.21 6.75
N GLU A 235 30.43 -4.83 7.12
CA GLU A 235 30.47 -5.72 8.27
C GLU A 235 29.97 -4.91 9.48
N GLY A 236 28.85 -5.36 10.06
CA GLY A 236 28.32 -4.77 11.28
C GLY A 236 29.38 -4.84 12.38
N GLN A 237 29.93 -3.69 12.80
CA GLN A 237 30.66 -3.64 14.05
C GLN A 237 29.63 -3.80 15.18
N SER A 238 29.56 -5.01 15.72
CA SER A 238 28.89 -5.30 16.97
C SER A 238 29.49 -4.43 18.08
N SER A 239 28.66 -3.55 18.64
CA SER A 239 28.93 -2.85 19.91
C SER A 239 28.76 -3.78 21.09
#